data_AF-A0A959GXQ3-F1
#
_entry.id   AF-A0A959GXQ3-F1
#
_cell.length_a   1.000
_cell.length_b   1.000
_cell.length_c   1.000
_cell.angle_alpha   90.00
_cell.angle_beta   90.00
_cell.angle_gamma   90.00
#
_symmetry.space_group_name_H-M   'P 1'
#
loop_
_entity.id
_entity.type
_entity.pdbx_description
1 polymer ?
#
loop_
_entity_poly.entity_id
_entity_poly.type
_entity_poly.pdbx_seq_one_letter_code
_entity_poly.pdbx_strand_id
1 'polypeptide(L)'
;NVPAGTYSCTVTSSNGWTGETGPIVVEGPAEPISISVSEQTPVGCNGLLGSITVEASGGWWGNYNYAWNNGQQGPSAYGLNQGVYIVTATDISGCTKTLPVT
;
A
#
# COMPACT_ATOMS: atom_id res chain seq x y z
N ASN A 1 -1.92 -0.11 27.70
CA ASN A 1 -2.20 -0.24 26.26
C ASN A 1 -2.64 1.12 25.79
N VAL A 2 -1.82 1.82 25.00
CA VAL A 2 -2.08 3.20 24.56
C VAL A 2 -2.80 3.10 23.21
N PRO A 3 -4.04 3.63 23.08
CA PRO A 3 -4.77 3.57 21.82
C PRO A 3 -4.08 4.39 20.72
N ALA A 4 -4.42 4.10 19.47
CA ALA A 4 -3.93 4.85 18.33
C ALA A 4 -4.26 6.35 18.47
N GLY A 5 -3.29 7.22 18.20
CA GLY A 5 -3.47 8.65 18.31
C GLY A 5 -2.15 9.41 18.30
N THR A 6 -2.24 10.71 18.05
CA THR A 6 -1.10 11.63 18.20
C THR A 6 -1.08 12.15 19.63
N TYR A 7 0.00 11.84 20.34
CA TYR A 7 0.23 12.30 21.70
C TYR A 7 1.25 13.42 21.67
N SER A 8 0.93 14.53 22.32
CA SER A 8 1.88 15.56 22.69
C SER A 8 1.95 15.64 24.21
N CYS A 9 3.13 15.92 24.74
CA CYS A 9 3.32 16.18 26.15
C CYS A 9 3.87 17.58 26.32
N THR A 10 3.26 18.35 27.22
CA THR A 10 3.77 19.66 27.64
C THR A 10 4.59 19.46 28.90
N VAL A 11 5.89 19.73 28.81
CA VAL A 11 6.81 19.70 29.94
C VAL A 11 6.81 21.09 30.58
N THR A 12 6.44 21.18 31.85
CA THR A 12 6.46 22.43 32.62
C THR A 12 7.56 22.37 33.69
N SER A 13 8.48 23.33 33.65
CA SER A 13 9.53 23.45 34.67
C SER A 13 9.03 24.21 35.90
N SER A 14 9.66 24.01 37.06
CA SER A 14 9.27 24.60 38.37
C SER A 14 9.29 26.13 38.41
N ASN A 15 9.99 26.76 37.45
CA ASN A 15 10.08 28.18 37.21
C ASN A 15 9.08 28.70 36.14
N GLY A 16 8.10 27.89 35.73
CA GLY A 16 6.95 28.32 34.92
C GLY A 16 7.12 28.27 33.40
N TRP A 17 8.26 27.79 32.90
CA TRP A 17 8.49 27.62 31.45
C TRP A 17 7.84 26.33 30.95
N THR A 18 7.13 26.41 29.83
CA THR A 18 6.55 25.26 29.15
C THR A 18 7.27 24.98 27.83
N GLY A 19 7.54 23.70 27.57
CA GLY A 19 8.01 23.21 26.28
C GLY A 19 7.13 22.05 25.82
N GLU A 20 6.76 22.02 24.55
CA GLU A 20 6.02 20.90 23.97
C GLU A 20 7.01 19.90 23.34
N THR A 21 6.79 18.61 23.60
CA THR A 21 7.49 17.56 22.85
C THR A 21 6.92 17.48 21.44
N GLY A 22 7.74 17.05 20.47
CA GLY A 22 7.26 16.73 19.13
C GLY A 22 6.13 15.69 19.15
N PRO A 23 5.30 15.62 18.10
CA PRO A 23 4.19 14.69 18.04
C PRO A 23 4.69 13.24 18.10
N ILE A 24 4.19 12.47 19.07
CA ILE A 24 4.41 11.02 19.17
C ILE A 24 3.18 10.35 18.56
N VAL A 25 3.34 9.75 17.39
CA VAL A 25 2.26 9.02 16.74
C VAL A 25 2.29 7.59 17.26
N VAL A 26 1.26 7.20 18.02
CA VAL A 26 1.01 5.80 18.34
C VAL A 26 0.02 5.29 17.30
N GLU A 27 0.47 4.29 16.56
CA GLU A 27 -0.18 3.83 15.35
C GLU A 27 -1.12 2.66 15.68
N GLY A 28 -2.34 2.69 15.12
CA GLY A 28 -3.37 1.67 15.38
C GLY A 28 -3.09 0.33 14.71
N PRO A 29 -3.94 -0.69 14.92
CA PRO A 29 -3.80 -1.92 14.16
C PRO A 29 -3.99 -1.61 12.67
N ALA A 30 -2.95 -1.86 11.87
CA ALA A 30 -3.03 -1.73 10.41
C ALA A 30 -4.19 -2.59 9.89
N GLU A 31 -5.07 -2.02 9.07
CA GLU A 31 -6.06 -2.83 8.36
C GLU A 31 -5.32 -3.80 7.42
N PRO A 32 -5.81 -5.05 7.27
CA PRO A 32 -5.17 -6.01 6.38
C PRO A 32 -5.16 -5.48 4.94
N ILE A 33 -4.01 -5.57 4.27
CA ILE A 33 -3.89 -5.20 2.86
C ILE A 33 -4.79 -6.09 2.01
N SER A 34 -5.63 -5.45 1.20
CA SER A 34 -6.47 -6.08 0.19
C SER A 34 -6.08 -5.58 -1.20
N ILE A 35 -6.12 -6.46 -2.20
CA ILE A 35 -5.84 -6.11 -3.60
C ILE A 35 -7.03 -6.58 -4.43
N SER A 36 -7.53 -5.71 -5.31
CA SER A 36 -8.59 -6.02 -6.27
C SER A 36 -8.19 -5.58 -7.68
N VAL A 37 -8.70 -6.30 -8.69
CA VAL A 37 -8.56 -5.89 -10.10
C VAL A 37 -9.61 -4.82 -10.38
N SER A 38 -9.16 -3.64 -10.82
CA SER A 38 -10.01 -2.50 -11.17
C SER A 38 -10.39 -2.54 -12.66
N GLU A 39 -9.40 -2.86 -13.52
CA GLU A 39 -9.61 -3.00 -14.97
C GLU A 39 -8.78 -4.14 -15.54
N GLN A 40 -9.30 -4.81 -16.55
CA GLN A 40 -8.59 -5.87 -17.26
C GLN A 40 -8.96 -5.86 -18.74
N THR A 41 -7.94 -5.82 -19.60
CA THR A 41 -8.06 -6.01 -21.04
C THR A 41 -7.41 -7.35 -21.41
N PRO A 42 -8.20 -8.34 -21.86
CA PRO A 42 -7.66 -9.65 -22.24
C PRO A 42 -6.83 -9.56 -23.53
N VAL A 43 -5.93 -10.52 -23.71
CA VAL A 43 -5.14 -10.67 -24.93
C VAL A 43 -6.07 -10.96 -26.10
N GLY A 44 -6.02 -10.12 -27.12
CA GLY A 44 -6.86 -10.28 -28.31
C GLY A 44 -6.28 -11.31 -29.28
N CYS A 45 -7.15 -12.06 -29.96
CA CYS A 45 -6.75 -13.06 -30.97
C CYS A 45 -5.89 -12.50 -32.12
N ASN A 46 -5.90 -11.17 -32.32
CA ASN A 46 -5.14 -10.47 -33.36
C ASN A 46 -3.70 -10.12 -32.93
N GLY A 47 -3.18 -10.71 -31.86
CA GLY A 47 -1.85 -10.38 -31.32
C GLY A 47 -1.83 -9.08 -30.50
N LEU A 48 -3.01 -8.60 -30.07
CA LEU A 48 -3.11 -7.48 -29.15
C LEU A 48 -2.69 -7.94 -27.75
N LEU A 49 -1.73 -7.24 -27.17
CA LEU A 49 -1.29 -7.49 -25.80
C LEU A 49 -2.37 -7.06 -24.79
N GLY A 50 -2.46 -7.79 -23.69
CA GLY A 50 -3.37 -7.48 -22.59
C GLY A 50 -2.83 -6.40 -21.66
N SER A 51 -3.71 -5.91 -20.78
CA SER A 51 -3.36 -5.02 -19.68
C SER A 51 -4.20 -5.33 -18.46
N ILE A 52 -3.64 -5.11 -17.26
CA ILE A 52 -4.34 -5.31 -15.99
C ILE A 52 -4.03 -4.11 -15.10
N THR A 53 -5.05 -3.52 -14.49
CA THR A 53 -4.93 -2.48 -13.46
C THR A 53 -5.49 -3.02 -12.16
N VAL A 54 -4.72 -2.90 -11.08
CA VAL A 54 -5.11 -3.29 -9.72
C VAL A 54 -5.13 -2.09 -8.80
N GLU A 55 -5.91 -2.22 -7.73
CA GLU A 55 -5.97 -1.26 -6.65
C GLU A 55 -5.74 -2.00 -5.33
N ALA A 56 -4.86 -1.45 -4.49
CA ALA A 56 -4.67 -1.90 -3.12
C ALA A 56 -5.37 -0.96 -2.12
N SER A 57 -5.93 -1.54 -1.07
CA SER A 57 -6.62 -0.84 0.02
C SER A 57 -6.27 -1.44 1.39
N GLY A 58 -6.55 -0.69 2.46
CA GLY A 58 -6.11 -1.03 3.83
C GLY A 58 -4.70 -0.55 4.14
N GLY A 59 -3.91 -1.39 4.82
CA GLY A 59 -2.49 -1.17 5.09
C GLY A 59 -2.17 0.10 5.90
N TRP A 60 -0.88 0.41 6.01
CA TRP A 60 -0.41 1.63 6.65
C TRP A 60 -0.38 2.78 5.61
N TRP A 61 -1.32 3.74 5.74
CA TRP A 61 -1.37 5.03 5.01
C TRP A 61 -1.54 4.99 3.49
N GLY A 62 -2.17 3.97 2.91
CA GLY A 62 -2.67 4.02 1.51
C GLY A 62 -1.61 4.23 0.40
N ASN A 63 -0.33 4.24 0.76
CA ASN A 63 0.80 4.32 -0.17
C ASN A 63 1.34 2.92 -0.36
N TYR A 64 1.21 2.40 -1.58
CA TYR A 64 1.63 1.05 -1.92
C TYR A 64 2.68 1.07 -3.02
N ASN A 65 3.71 0.27 -2.82
CA ASN A 65 4.61 -0.11 -3.88
C ASN A 65 4.12 -1.41 -4.53
N TYR A 66 3.97 -1.40 -5.85
CA TYR A 66 3.50 -2.55 -6.62
C TYR A 66 4.65 -3.15 -7.41
N ALA A 67 4.84 -4.46 -7.31
CA ALA A 67 5.82 -5.22 -8.07
C ALA A 67 5.16 -6.41 -8.76
N TRP A 68 5.40 -6.54 -10.06
CA TRP A 68 4.86 -7.62 -10.88
C TRP A 68 5.92 -8.68 -11.18
N ASN A 69 5.51 -9.93 -11.34
CA ASN A 69 6.41 -11.04 -11.71
C ASN A 69 7.11 -10.87 -13.06
N ASN A 70 6.63 -9.98 -13.92
CA ASN A 70 7.24 -9.62 -15.19
C ASN A 70 8.22 -8.43 -15.09
N GLY A 71 8.51 -7.95 -13.87
CA GLY A 71 9.41 -6.84 -13.60
C GLY A 71 8.80 -5.44 -13.72
N GLN A 72 7.50 -5.33 -14.04
CA GLN A 72 6.81 -4.04 -14.06
C GLN A 72 6.53 -3.54 -12.64
N GLN A 73 6.37 -2.23 -12.52
CA GLN A 73 6.06 -1.54 -11.27
C GLN A 73 4.84 -0.64 -11.46
N GLY A 74 4.13 -0.39 -10.36
CA GLY A 74 2.91 0.43 -10.37
C GLY A 74 1.62 -0.40 -10.46
N PRO A 75 0.46 0.26 -10.33
CA PRO A 75 -0.85 -0.39 -10.25
C PRO A 75 -1.28 -1.04 -11.57
N SER A 76 -0.70 -0.62 -12.70
CA SER A 76 -1.04 -1.14 -14.02
C SER A 76 0.14 -1.88 -14.63
N ALA A 77 -0.16 -3.06 -15.19
CA ALA A 77 0.73 -3.82 -16.03
C ALA A 77 0.20 -3.88 -17.46
N TYR A 78 1.08 -3.63 -18.43
CA TYR A 78 0.75 -3.55 -19.86
C TYR A 78 1.60 -4.51 -20.67
N GLY A 79 1.19 -4.76 -21.92
CA GLY A 79 1.99 -5.57 -22.83
C GLY A 79 1.98 -7.05 -22.45
N LEU A 80 0.89 -7.52 -21.86
CA LEU A 80 0.79 -8.86 -21.28
C LEU A 80 0.45 -9.89 -22.36
N ASN A 81 1.16 -11.01 -22.33
CA ASN A 81 0.85 -12.20 -23.11
C ASN A 81 -0.15 -13.07 -22.33
N GLN A 82 -0.64 -14.14 -22.93
CA GLN A 82 -1.48 -15.08 -22.21
C GLN A 82 -0.65 -15.75 -21.11
N GLY A 83 -1.11 -15.68 -19.86
CA GLY A 83 -0.39 -16.21 -18.71
C GLY A 83 -0.95 -15.71 -17.39
N VAL A 84 -0.40 -16.23 -16.29
CA VAL A 84 -0.70 -15.77 -14.93
C VAL A 84 0.32 -14.69 -14.55
N TYR A 85 -0.16 -13.52 -14.16
CA TYR A 85 0.65 -12.45 -13.60
C TYR A 85 0.40 -12.34 -12.09
N ILE A 86 1.46 -12.09 -11.33
CA ILE A 86 1.37 -11.97 -9.87
C ILE A 86 1.80 -10.56 -9.53
N VAL A 87 0.90 -9.80 -8.91
CA VAL A 87 1.20 -8.49 -8.35
C VAL A 87 1.42 -8.61 -6.85
N THR A 88 2.46 -7.95 -6.36
CA THR A 88 2.79 -7.82 -4.94
C THR A 88 2.63 -6.35 -4.55
N ALA A 89 1.68 -6.05 -3.67
CA ALA A 89 1.54 -4.73 -3.07
C ALA A 89 2.25 -4.72 -1.71
N THR A 90 3.09 -3.73 -1.47
CA THR A 90 3.82 -3.51 -0.22
C THR A 90 3.46 -2.15 0.33
N ASP A 91 3.00 -2.06 1.58
CA ASP A 91 2.74 -0.77 2.22
C ASP A 91 4.02 -0.16 2.81
N ILE A 92 3.92 1.07 3.33
CA ILE A 92 5.08 1.78 3.92
C ILE A 92 5.63 1.10 5.18
N SER A 93 4.82 0.31 5.88
CA SER A 93 5.26 -0.46 7.05
C SER A 93 6.00 -1.76 6.67
N GLY A 94 6.01 -2.13 5.38
CA GLY A 94 6.66 -3.33 4.86
C GLY A 94 5.78 -4.60 4.88
N CYS A 95 4.50 -4.47 5.21
CA CYS A 95 3.51 -5.52 5.02
C CYS A 95 3.29 -5.76 3.52
N THR A 96 3.19 -7.03 3.12
CA THR A 96 3.03 -7.43 1.72
C THR A 96 1.76 -8.24 1.51
N LYS A 97 1.17 -8.07 0.33
CA LYS A 97 0.07 -8.91 -0.16
C LYS A 97 0.32 -9.25 -1.62
N THR A 98 0.01 -10.48 -2.01
CA THR A 98 0.12 -10.94 -3.39
C THR A 98 -1.25 -11.32 -3.94
N LEU A 99 -1.50 -10.95 -5.20
CA LEU A 99 -2.69 -11.37 -5.95
C LEU A 99 -2.27 -11.97 -7.30
N PRO A 100 -2.59 -13.25 -7.56
CA PRO A 100 -2.50 -13.80 -8.91
C PRO A 100 -3.68 -13.33 -9.76
N VAL A 101 -3.40 -12.89 -10.98
CA VAL A 101 -4.36 -12.42 -11.98
C VAL A 101 -4.06 -13.09 -13.32
N THR A 102 -5.08 -13.32 -14.15
CA THR A 102 -5.00 -14.08 -15.40
C THR A 102 -5.70 -13.37 -16.52
#